data_AF-A0A522R5K2-F1
#
_entry.id   AF-A0A522R5K2-F1
#
_cell.length_a   1.000
_cell.length_b   1.000
_cell.length_c   1.000
_cell.angle_alpha   90.00
_cell.angle_beta   90.00
_cell.angle_gamma   90.00
#
_symmetry.space_group_name_H-M   'P 1'
#
loop_
_entity.id
_entity.type
_entity.pdbx_description
1 polymer ?
#
loop_
_entity_poly.entity_id
_entity_poly.type
_entity_poly.pdbx_seq_one_letter_code
_entity_poly.pdbx_strand_id
1 'polypeptide(L)' 'MGRKQLITPVKAYTNLGKATLFVNGKSMGAQEADDLKRVIRKDVRLQKGMNKIEVKAASGNKQHKDGCEWVQE' A
#
# COMPACT_ATOMS: atom_id res chain seq x y z
N MET A 1 -7.19 -11.24 14.94
CA MET A 1 -6.57 -11.99 13.83
C MET A 1 -5.39 -11.18 13.32
N GLY A 2 -4.19 -11.44 13.83
CA GLY A 2 -2.96 -10.81 13.34
C GLY A 2 -2.32 -11.57 12.18
N ARG A 3 -1.47 -10.87 11.44
CA ARG A 3 -0.66 -11.50 10.38
C ARG A 3 0.53 -12.23 11.02
N LYS A 4 0.75 -13.49 10.62
CA LYS A 4 1.93 -14.29 11.02
C LYS A 4 3.14 -14.11 10.09
N GLN A 5 2.94 -13.59 8.87
CA GLN A 5 4.00 -13.40 7.88
C GLN A 5 4.59 -11.99 7.96
N LEU A 6 5.91 -11.90 8.15
CA LEU A 6 6.66 -10.64 8.28
C LEU A 6 6.82 -9.91 6.94
N ILE A 7 6.92 -10.65 5.85
CA ILE A 7 6.90 -10.13 4.47
C ILE A 7 5.55 -10.49 3.89
N THR A 8 4.79 -9.48 3.47
CA THR A 8 3.47 -9.70 2.90
C THR A 8 3.30 -8.90 1.61
N PRO A 9 2.62 -9.45 0.59
CA PRO A 9 2.27 -8.68 -0.58
C PRO A 9 1.08 -7.75 -0.26
N VAL A 10 1.27 -6.45 -0.49
CA VAL A 10 0.19 -5.46 -0.47
C VAL A 10 -0.30 -5.24 -1.89
N LYS A 11 -1.61 -5.39 -2.10
CA LYS A 11 -2.28 -5.10 -3.37
C LYS A 11 -3.25 -3.97 -3.16
N ALA A 12 -3.13 -2.92 -3.97
CA ALA A 12 -4.05 -1.81 -4.01
C ALA A 12 -4.71 -1.76 -5.38
N TYR A 13 -6.03 -1.64 -5.43
CA TYR A 13 -6.78 -1.43 -6.66
C TYR A 13 -6.96 0.06 -6.85
N THR A 14 -6.65 0.57 -8.03
CA THR A 14 -6.79 2.00 -8.33
C THR A 14 -7.15 2.20 -9.79
N ASN A 15 -8.12 3.09 -10.02
CA ASN A 15 -8.49 3.51 -11.38
C ASN A 15 -7.48 4.52 -11.97
N LEU A 16 -6.49 4.94 -11.17
CA LEU A 16 -5.44 5.87 -11.58
C LEU A 16 -4.22 5.10 -12.08
N GLY A 17 -3.49 5.66 -13.05
CA GLY A 17 -2.35 4.99 -13.68
C GLY A 17 -1.15 4.75 -12.74
N LYS A 18 -1.08 5.44 -11.60
CA LYS A 18 0.03 5.35 -10.66
C LYS A 18 -0.44 5.58 -9.23
N ALA A 19 0.09 4.81 -8.29
CA ALA A 19 -0.11 5.01 -6.86
C ALA A 19 1.19 4.82 -6.08
N THR A 20 1.27 5.48 -4.93
CA THR A 20 2.40 5.39 -4.01
C THR A 20 1.94 4.73 -2.73
N LEU A 21 2.61 3.64 -2.35
CA LEU A 21 2.36 2.94 -1.10
C LEU A 21 3.22 3.55 0.01
N PHE A 22 2.63 3.69 1.19
CA PHE A 22 3.26 4.13 2.42
C PHE A 22 3.00 3.10 3.51
N VAL A 23 4.04 2.75 4.25
CA VAL A 23 3.96 1.81 5.38
C VAL A 23 4.57 2.50 6.58
N ASN A 24 3.78 2.71 7.63
CA ASN A 24 4.17 3.47 8.81
C ASN A 24 4.73 4.87 8.46
N GLY A 25 4.10 5.54 7.48
CA GLY A 25 4.54 6.84 6.98
C GLY A 25 5.74 6.82 6.02
N LYS A 26 6.45 5.70 5.88
CA LYS A 26 7.57 5.56 4.94
C LYS A 26 7.06 5.21 3.54
N SER A 27 7.45 6.00 2.53
CA SER A 27 7.13 5.70 1.13
C SER A 27 7.90 4.46 0.66
N MET A 28 7.19 3.52 0.05
CA MET A 28 7.73 2.31 -0.58
C MET A 28 7.96 2.51 -2.08
N GLY A 29 7.86 3.76 -2.55
CA GLY A 29 7.95 4.14 -3.96
C GLY A 29 6.60 4.18 -4.67
N ALA A 30 6.56 4.95 -5.75
CA ALA A 30 5.41 5.01 -6.63
C ALA A 30 5.50 3.89 -7.67
N GLN A 31 4.37 3.27 -7.97
CA GLN A 31 4.29 2.15 -8.89
C GLN A 31 3.08 2.31 -9.81
N GLU A 32 3.28 1.95 -11.07
CA GLU A 32 2.24 2.02 -12.09
C GLU A 32 1.23 0.90 -11.88
N ALA A 33 -0.03 1.20 -12.19
CA ALA A 33 -1.08 0.21 -12.17
C ALA A 33 -0.92 -0.71 -13.38
N ASP A 34 -0.96 -2.01 -13.12
CA ASP A 34 -0.96 -3.08 -14.12
C ASP A 34 -2.24 -3.03 -14.97
N ASP A 35 -2.31 -3.81 -16.05
CA ASP A 35 -3.47 -3.90 -16.96
C ASP A 35 -4.79 -4.16 -16.22
N LEU A 36 -4.72 -4.87 -15.09
CA LEU A 36 -5.86 -5.15 -14.22
C LEU A 36 -6.15 -4.06 -13.17
N LYS A 37 -5.62 -2.83 -13.34
CA LYS A 37 -5.84 -1.66 -12.47
C LYS A 37 -5.38 -1.89 -11.02
N ARG A 38 -4.23 -2.55 -10.87
CA ARG A 38 -3.65 -2.94 -9.58
C ARG A 38 -2.21 -2.48 -9.43
N VAL A 39 -1.88 -2.02 -8.24
CA VAL A 39 -0.52 -1.80 -7.78
C VAL A 39 -0.17 -2.89 -6.77
N ILE A 40 0.89 -3.66 -7.04
CA ILE A 40 1.26 -4.85 -6.24
C ILE A 40 2.68 -4.69 -5.70
N ARG A 41 2.78 -4.47 -4.39
CA ARG A 41 4.06 -4.47 -3.69
C ARG A 41 4.28 -5.79 -2.99
N LYS A 42 5.21 -6.59 -3.52
CA LYS A 42 5.47 -7.97 -3.05
C LYS A 42 6.29 -8.03 -1.75
N ASP A 43 7.22 -7.10 -1.55
CA ASP A 43 8.15 -7.08 -0.40
C ASP A 43 7.78 -5.97 0.60
N VAL A 44 6.62 -6.08 1.24
CA VAL A 44 6.26 -5.17 2.35
C VAL A 44 6.58 -5.85 3.66
N ARG A 45 7.59 -5.29 4.35
CA ARG A 45 8.00 -5.71 5.69
C ARG A 45 7.16 -4.98 6.72
N LEU A 46 6.40 -5.75 7.49
CA LEU A 46 5.63 -5.24 8.62
C LEU A 46 6.49 -5.28 9.89
N GLN A 47 6.22 -4.37 10.82
CA GLN A 47 6.79 -4.39 12.16
C GLN A 47 5.88 -5.15 13.13
N LYS A 48 6.43 -5.68 14.21
CA LYS A 48 5.61 -6.27 15.28
C LYS A 48 4.64 -5.22 15.85
N GLY A 49 3.38 -5.61 16.01
CA GLY A 49 2.29 -4.73 16.43
C GLY A 49 1.63 -4.02 15.26
N MET A 50 1.30 -2.74 15.45
CA MET A 50 0.46 -1.98 14.52
C MET A 50 1.26 -1.43 13.34
N ASN A 51 0.69 -1.61 12.15
CA ASN A 51 1.24 -1.16 10.88
C ASN A 51 0.20 -0.36 10.11
N LYS A 52 0.50 0.90 9.82
CA LYS A 52 -0.37 1.76 9.03
C LYS A 52 -0.01 1.64 7.55
N ILE A 53 -0.93 1.14 6.75
CA ILE A 53 -0.79 1.00 5.30
C ILE A 53 -1.60 2.09 4.63
N GLU A 54 -0.94 3.00 3.92
CA GLU A 54 -1.61 4.10 3.21
C GLU A 54 -1.22 4.08 1.74
N VAL A 55 -2.19 4.27 0.85
CA VAL A 55 -1.97 4.39 -0.58
C VAL A 55 -2.42 5.78 -1.01
N LYS A 56 -1.54 6.50 -1.69
CA LYS A 56 -1.85 7.81 -2.26
C LYS A 56 -1.69 7.78 -3.76
N ALA A 57 -2.69 8.26 -4.47
CA ALA A 57 -2.68 8.38 -5.91
C ALA A 57 -3.13 9.79 -6.30
N ALA A 58 -2.57 10.35 -7.36
CA ALA A 58 -2.88 11.69 -7.82
C ALA A 58 -3.41 11.62 -9.25
N SER A 59 -4.41 12.45 -9.55
CA SER A 59 -4.96 12.63 -10.89
C SER A 59 -5.22 14.12 -11.12
N GLY A 60 -4.39 14.75 -11.95
CA GLY A 60 -4.38 16.21 -12.10
C GLY A 60 -4.22 16.91 -10.75
N ASN A 61 -5.20 17.75 -10.37
CA ASN A 61 -5.20 18.48 -9.09
C ASN A 61 -5.86 17.72 -7.94
N LYS A 62 -6.37 16.50 -8.14
CA LYS A 62 -7.02 15.71 -7.08
C LYS A 62 -6.07 14.66 -6.53
N GLN A 63 -5.95 14.63 -5.19
CA GLN A 63 -5.27 13.57 -4.47
C GLN A 63 -6.30 12.62 -3.87
N HIS A 64 -6.11 11.33 -4.10
CA HIS A 64 -6.88 10.25 -3.52
C HIS A 64 -5.99 9.53 -2.51
N LYS A 65 -6.56 9.28 -1.33
CA LYS A 65 -5.90 8.55 -0.26
C LYS A 65 -6.84 7.45 0.19
N ASP A 66 -6.29 6.25 0.33
CA ASP A 66 -6.93 5.13 1.00
C ASP A 66 -5.95 4.53 2.01
N GLY A 67 -6.44 3.87 3.06
CA GLY A 67 -5.56 3.29 4.05
C GLY A 67 -6.26 2.41 5.07
N CYS A 68 -5.47 1.52 5.67
CA CYS A 68 -5.92 0.58 6.68
C CYS A 68 -4.80 0.28 7.68
N GLU A 69 -5.19 -0.28 8.81
CA GLU A 69 -4.28 -0.60 9.92
C GLU A 69 -4.22 -2.12 10.08
N TRP A 70 -3.00 -2.65 10.03
CA TRP A 70 -2.71 -4.08 10.10
C TRP A 70 -1.96 -4.37 11.38
N VAL A 71 -2.36 -5.42 12.09
CA VAL A 71 -1.64 -5.89 13.27
C VAL A 71 -0.85 -7.14 12.91
N GLN A 72 0.45 -7.12 13.17
CA GLN A 72 1.32 -8.28 13.11
C GLN A 72 1.63 -8.74 14.54
N GLU A 73 1.41 -10.02 14.82
CA GLU A 73 1.66 -10.63 16.14
C GLU A 73 3.12 -11.08 16.30
#